data_AF-A0A1S1TDS3-F1
#
_entry.id   AF-A0A1S1TDS3-F1
#
_cell.length_a   1.000
_cell.length_b   1.000
_cell.length_c   1.000
_cell.angle_alpha   90.00
_cell.angle_beta   90.00
_cell.angle_gamma   90.00
#
_symmetry.space_group_name_H-M   'P 1'
#
loop_
_entity.id
_entity.type
_entity.pdbx_description
1 polymer ?
#
loop_
_entity_poly.entity_id
_entity_poly.type
_entity_poly.pdbx_seq_one_letter_code
_entity_poly.pdbx_strand_id
1 'polypeptide(L)'
;MTIPKQSRGDRSRDQLLAGEYVLGVLSPEARRLVEERIGRDRSFAQMVIQWQRNLATLEEDYPLERLPPAISQSFLRPPSRRLYRGSLRQLAAQVWGSLFLWRSVALISLAALLTTLSA
;
A
#
# COMPACT_ATOMS: atom_id res chain seq x y z
N MET A 1 -15.20 -2.99 44.16
CA MET A 1 -14.21 -2.33 43.28
C MET A 1 -14.82 -2.13 41.90
N THR A 2 -15.28 -0.91 41.60
CA THR A 2 -15.84 -0.54 40.29
C THR A 2 -14.73 0.06 39.43
N ILE A 3 -14.33 -0.62 38.34
CA ILE A 3 -13.38 -0.03 37.39
C ILE A 3 -14.09 1.13 36.68
N PRO A 4 -13.52 2.35 36.65
CA PRO A 4 -14.18 3.50 36.06
C PRO A 4 -14.32 3.30 34.54
N LYS A 5 -15.55 3.44 34.01
CA LYS A 5 -15.89 3.19 32.60
C LYS A 5 -14.98 3.93 31.60
N GLN A 6 -14.47 5.11 31.98
CA GLN A 6 -13.53 5.92 31.19
C GLN A 6 -12.23 5.18 30.82
N SER A 7 -11.64 4.41 31.76
CA SER A 7 -10.43 3.62 31.51
C SER A 7 -10.65 2.49 30.49
N ARG A 8 -11.88 1.98 30.39
CA ARG A 8 -12.23 0.97 29.37
C ARG A 8 -12.32 1.59 27.97
N GLY A 9 -12.85 2.81 27.86
CA GLY A 9 -12.91 3.54 26.60
C GLY A 9 -11.52 3.89 26.06
N ASP A 10 -10.63 4.38 26.93
CA ASP A 10 -9.23 4.66 26.56
C ASP A 10 -8.51 3.41 26.05
N ARG A 11 -8.63 2.29 26.78
CA ARG A 11 -8.03 1.02 26.34
C ARG A 11 -8.60 0.50 25.03
N SER A 12 -9.89 0.69 24.76
CA SER A 12 -10.49 0.30 23.49
C SER A 12 -9.96 1.11 22.32
N ARG A 13 -9.78 2.42 22.51
CA ARG A 13 -9.17 3.31 21.51
C ARG A 13 -7.72 2.97 21.25
N ASP A 14 -6.97 2.66 22.31
CA ASP A 14 -5.57 2.26 22.20
C ASP A 14 -5.40 0.92 21.49
N GLN A 15 -6.30 -0.04 21.73
CA GLN A 15 -6.30 -1.32 20.99
C GLN A 15 -6.57 -1.12 19.50
N LEU A 16 -7.50 -0.21 19.14
CA LEU A 16 -7.78 0.13 17.75
C LEU A 16 -6.56 0.78 17.10
N LEU A 17 -5.98 1.80 17.73
CA LEU A 17 -4.81 2.52 17.23
C LEU A 17 -3.59 1.61 17.06
N ALA A 18 -3.38 0.68 18.01
CA ALA A 18 -2.32 -0.33 17.90
C ALA A 18 -2.56 -1.27 16.70
N GLY A 19 -3.81 -1.66 16.44
CA GLY A 19 -4.17 -2.47 15.27
C GLY A 19 -3.92 -1.72 13.96
N GLU A 20 -4.37 -0.47 13.86
CA GLU A 20 -4.16 0.37 12.67
C GLU A 20 -2.67 0.59 12.36
N TYR A 21 -1.86 0.74 13.41
CA TYR A 21 -0.41 0.85 13.27
C TYR A 21 0.22 -0.42 12.70
N VAL A 22 -0.15 -1.59 13.24
CA VAL A 22 0.39 -2.90 12.80
C VAL A 22 -0.07 -3.23 11.38
N LEU A 23 -1.32 -2.94 11.04
CA LEU A 23 -1.87 -3.12 9.70
C LEU A 23 -1.32 -2.11 8.68
N GLY A 24 -0.64 -1.06 9.13
CA GLY A 24 -0.01 -0.07 8.25
C GLY A 24 -0.99 0.89 7.57
N VAL A 25 -2.20 1.07 8.11
CA VAL A 25 -3.24 1.94 7.52
C VAL A 25 -3.11 3.41 7.94
N LEU A 26 -2.21 3.71 8.88
CA LEU A 26 -1.95 5.07 9.35
C LEU A 26 -1.23 5.92 8.30
N SER A 27 -1.51 7.23 8.30
CA SER A 27 -0.70 8.19 7.53
C SER A 27 0.76 8.20 8.04
N PRO A 28 1.73 8.64 7.22
CA PRO A 28 3.13 8.71 7.64
C PRO A 28 3.35 9.55 8.91
N GLU A 29 2.60 10.63 9.08
CA GLU A 29 2.68 11.53 10.24
C GLU A 29 2.11 10.86 11.49
N ALA A 30 0.92 10.25 11.37
CA ALA A 30 0.30 9.52 12.47
C ALA A 30 1.16 8.33 12.91
N ARG A 31 1.79 7.63 11.96
CA ARG A 31 2.71 6.54 12.24
C ARG A 31 3.89 6.98 13.11
N ARG A 32 4.51 8.12 12.79
CA ARG A 32 5.64 8.67 13.58
C ARG A 32 5.26 8.99 15.02
N LEU A 33 4.07 9.57 15.22
CA LEU A 33 3.56 9.87 16.57
C LEU A 33 3.33 8.59 17.38
N VAL A 34 2.83 7.53 16.72
CA VAL A 34 2.66 6.23 17.35
C VAL A 34 4.01 5.57 17.68
N GLU A 35 4.99 5.64 16.78
CA GLU A 35 6.35 5.12 17.02
C GLU A 35 7.02 5.81 18.23
N GLU A 36 6.88 7.14 18.33
CA GLU A 36 7.34 7.91 19.49
C GLU A 36 6.62 7.48 20.78
N ARG A 37 5.30 7.28 20.71
CA ARG A 37 4.49 6.79 21.84
C ARG A 37 4.91 5.38 22.27
N ILE A 38 5.16 4.46 21.34
CA ILE A 38 5.62 3.10 21.64
C ILE A 38 6.91 3.12 22.47
N GLY A 39 7.82 4.07 22.19
CA GLY A 39 9.05 4.25 22.97
C GLY A 39 8.83 4.72 24.42
N ARG A 40 7.69 5.36 24.71
CA ARG A 40 7.39 5.98 26.02
C ARG A 40 6.34 5.21 26.83
N ASP A 41 5.36 4.62 26.17
CA ASP A 41 4.22 3.94 26.77
C ASP A 41 4.36 2.42 26.63
N ARG A 42 4.88 1.78 27.68
CA ARG A 42 5.06 0.32 27.74
C ARG A 42 3.75 -0.44 27.59
N SER A 43 2.64 0.10 28.09
CA SER A 43 1.35 -0.59 28.04
C SER A 43 0.81 -0.64 26.62
N PHE A 44 0.92 0.46 25.89
CA PHE A 44 0.58 0.55 24.48
C PHE A 44 1.51 -0.31 23.62
N ALA A 45 2.81 -0.31 23.91
CA ALA A 45 3.78 -1.18 23.22
C ALA A 45 3.43 -2.68 23.35
N GLN A 46 2.94 -3.12 24.51
CA GLN A 46 2.46 -4.50 24.69
C GLN A 46 1.23 -4.81 23.82
N MET A 47 0.32 -3.85 23.63
CA MET A 47 -0.82 -4.03 22.72
C MET A 47 -0.36 -4.21 21.26
N VAL A 48 0.63 -3.43 20.82
CA VAL A 48 1.24 -3.55 19.48
C VAL A 48 1.89 -4.92 19.30
N ILE A 49 2.67 -5.40 20.28
CA ILE A 49 3.29 -6.73 20.25
C ILE A 49 2.22 -7.83 20.18
N GLN A 50 1.13 -7.69 20.93
CA GLN A 50 0.04 -8.66 20.88
C GLN A 50 -0.61 -8.73 19.50
N TRP A 51 -0.87 -7.59 18.88
CA TRP A 51 -1.39 -7.51 17.51
C TRP A 51 -0.45 -8.18 16.51
N GLN A 52 0.86 -7.88 16.58
CA GLN A 52 1.86 -8.50 15.71
C GLN A 52 1.91 -10.02 15.86
N ARG A 53 1.89 -10.54 17.10
CA ARG A 53 1.84 -11.99 17.35
C ARG A 53 0.59 -12.63 16.79
N ASN A 54 -0.57 -12.02 17.01
CA ASN A 54 -1.83 -12.55 16.49
C ASN A 54 -1.84 -12.62 14.96
N LEU A 55 -1.29 -11.61 14.28
CA LEU A 55 -1.18 -11.58 12.82
C LEU A 55 -0.16 -12.60 12.31
N ALA A 56 0.96 -12.80 13.01
CA ALA A 56 1.95 -13.80 12.65
C ALA A 56 1.38 -15.22 12.68
N THR A 57 0.48 -15.54 13.61
CA THR A 57 -0.21 -16.84 13.64
C THR A 57 -1.09 -17.07 12.41
N LEU A 58 -1.64 -16.01 11.80
CA LEU A 58 -2.44 -16.14 10.57
C LEU A 58 -1.58 -16.49 9.34
N GLU A 59 -0.26 -16.25 9.39
CA GLU A 59 0.66 -16.63 8.30
C GLU A 59 0.90 -18.15 8.27
N GLU A 60 0.63 -18.88 9.36
CA GLU A 60 0.82 -20.34 9.42
C GLU A 60 -0.12 -21.11 8.48
N ASP A 61 -1.32 -20.56 8.22
CA ASP A 61 -2.31 -21.16 7.32
C ASP A 61 -2.08 -20.82 5.84
N TYR A 62 -1.23 -19.84 5.55
CA TYR A 62 -0.91 -19.38 4.19
C TYR A 62 0.60 -19.49 3.95
N PRO A 63 1.12 -20.67 3.57
CA PRO A 63 2.53 -20.81 3.26
C PRO A 63 2.91 -19.80 2.19
N LEU A 64 3.90 -18.96 2.50
CA LEU A 64 4.45 -17.96 1.58
C LEU A 64 4.81 -18.62 0.26
N GLU A 65 3.96 -18.39 -0.75
CA GLU A 65 4.27 -18.77 -2.12
C GLU A 65 5.57 -18.05 -2.50
N ARG A 66 6.58 -18.81 -2.97
CA ARG A 66 7.94 -18.29 -3.18
C ARG A 66 7.88 -17.03 -4.03
N LEU A 67 8.07 -15.86 -3.40
CA LEU A 67 8.10 -14.60 -4.11
C LEU A 67 9.20 -14.66 -5.19
N PRO A 68 8.88 -14.32 -6.44
CA PRO A 68 9.88 -14.18 -7.49
C PRO A 68 11.04 -13.28 -7.01
N PRO A 69 12.30 -13.67 -7.23
CA PRO A 69 13.47 -12.96 -6.70
C PRO A 69 13.59 -11.50 -7.17
N ALA A 70 12.89 -11.13 -8.24
CA ALA A 70 12.80 -9.76 -8.72
C ALA A 70 12.02 -8.82 -7.77
N ILE A 71 11.06 -9.36 -7.01
CA ILE A 71 10.16 -8.57 -6.15
C ILE A 71 10.82 -8.31 -4.78
N SER A 72 11.53 -9.29 -4.22
CA SER A 72 12.23 -9.14 -2.93
C SER A 72 13.31 -8.06 -2.94
N GLN A 73 13.99 -7.85 -4.07
CA GLN A 73 15.00 -6.80 -4.22
C GLN A 73 14.41 -5.38 -4.25
N SER A 74 13.12 -5.24 -4.57
CA SER A 74 12.47 -3.93 -4.65
C SER A 74 12.03 -3.40 -3.28
N PHE A 75 11.70 -4.29 -2.34
CA PHE A 75 11.24 -3.93 -0.99
C PHE A 75 12.39 -3.62 -0.01
N LEU A 76 13.57 -4.22 -0.20
CA LEU A 76 14.75 -3.97 0.64
C LEU A 76 15.46 -2.65 0.32
N ARG A 77 15.03 -1.95 -0.73
CA ARG A 77 15.65 -0.71 -1.16
C ARG A 77 14.86 0.44 -0.53
N PRO A 78 15.49 1.30 0.32
CA PRO A 78 14.81 2.48 0.83
C PRO A 78 14.25 3.27 -0.35
N PRO A 79 13.16 4.06 -0.18
CA PRO A 79 12.65 4.94 -1.22
C PRO A 79 13.64 6.09 -1.42
N SER A 80 14.82 5.78 -1.97
CA SER A 80 15.69 6.75 -2.60
C SER A 80 14.84 7.37 -3.69
N ARG A 81 14.53 8.66 -3.55
CA ARG A 81 13.99 9.52 -4.61
C ARG A 81 14.57 9.02 -5.93
N ARG A 82 13.78 8.27 -6.68
CA ARG A 82 14.15 7.82 -8.02
C ARG A 82 14.17 9.11 -8.83
N LEU A 83 15.36 9.69 -8.94
CA LEU A 83 15.69 10.54 -10.06
C LEU A 83 15.33 9.73 -11.30
N TYR A 84 14.29 10.22 -11.95
CA TYR A 84 13.56 9.58 -13.03
C TYR A 84 14.49 9.48 -14.23
N ARG A 85 15.32 8.43 -14.29
CA ARG A 85 16.06 8.10 -15.51
C ARG A 85 15.10 7.29 -16.36
N GLY A 86 14.31 8.02 -17.17
CA GLY A 86 13.25 7.47 -18.01
C GLY A 86 13.77 6.35 -18.89
N SER A 87 13.30 5.14 -18.62
CA SER A 87 13.52 3.98 -19.48
C SER A 87 12.58 4.09 -20.68
N LEU A 88 13.06 3.79 -21.89
CA LEU A 88 12.24 3.74 -23.11
C LEU A 88 10.98 2.86 -22.94
N ARG A 89 11.06 1.82 -22.08
CA ARG A 89 9.90 0.98 -21.74
C ARG A 89 8.82 1.71 -20.95
N GLN A 90 9.17 2.68 -20.11
CA GLN A 90 8.20 3.48 -19.36
C GLN A 90 7.50 4.49 -20.26
N LEU A 91 8.22 5.10 -21.19
CA LEU A 91 7.63 5.96 -22.22
C LEU A 91 6.68 5.15 -23.12
N ALA A 92 7.08 3.95 -23.54
CA ALA A 92 6.21 3.05 -24.30
C ALA A 92 4.94 2.67 -23.52
N ALA A 93 5.06 2.34 -22.23
CA ALA A 93 3.90 2.03 -21.39
C ALA A 93 2.97 3.25 -21.20
N GLN A 94 3.52 4.46 -21.09
CA GLN A 94 2.74 5.69 -20.94
C GLN A 94 2.02 6.08 -22.24
N VAL A 95 2.65 5.87 -23.39
CA VAL A 95 2.02 6.06 -24.71
C VAL A 95 0.93 5.01 -24.94
N TRP A 96 1.18 3.75 -24.57
CA TRP A 96 0.21 2.66 -24.65
C TRP A 96 -0.98 2.85 -23.70
N GLY A 97 -0.80 3.51 -22.57
CA GLY A 97 -1.88 3.86 -21.64
C GLY A 97 -2.69 5.10 -22.03
N SER A 98 -2.34 5.80 -23.11
CA SER A 98 -3.00 7.05 -23.49
C SER A 98 -4.30 6.79 -24.25
N LEU A 99 -5.43 7.13 -23.63
CA LEU A 99 -6.76 7.06 -24.25
C LEU A 99 -6.87 7.94 -25.52
N PHE A 100 -6.20 9.09 -25.56
CA PHE A 100 -6.20 9.96 -26.75
C PHE A 100 -5.53 9.30 -27.96
N LEU A 101 -4.46 8.54 -27.73
CA LEU A 101 -3.80 7.77 -28.78
C LEU A 101 -4.74 6.72 -29.34
N TRP A 102 -5.39 5.92 -28.48
CA TRP A 102 -6.34 4.91 -28.94
C TRP A 102 -7.57 5.49 -29.63
N ARG A 103 -8.06 6.64 -29.17
CA ARG A 103 -9.20 7.34 -29.80
C ARG A 103 -8.86 7.85 -31.20
N SER A 104 -7.66 8.40 -31.39
CA SER A 104 -7.22 8.85 -32.72
C SER A 104 -6.99 7.68 -33.67
N VAL A 105 -6.37 6.60 -33.20
CA VAL A 105 -6.22 5.35 -33.97
C VAL A 105 -7.59 4.81 -34.41
N ALA A 106 -8.57 4.76 -33.51
CA ALA A 106 -9.93 4.31 -33.84
C ALA A 106 -10.63 5.22 -34.86
N LEU A 107 -10.50 6.55 -34.71
CA LEU A 107 -11.07 7.52 -35.66
C LEU A 107 -10.47 7.40 -37.05
N ILE A 108 -9.14 7.25 -37.15
CA ILE A 108 -8.44 7.04 -38.43
C ILE A 108 -8.89 5.73 -39.07
N SER A 109 -9.01 4.65 -38.29
CA SER A 109 -9.47 3.36 -38.80
C SER A 109 -10.90 3.42 -39.32
N LEU A 110 -11.80 4.17 -38.66
CA LEU A 110 -13.17 4.36 -39.11
C LEU A 110 -13.23 5.23 -40.38
N ALA A 111 -12.44 6.29 -40.44
CA ALA A 111 -12.34 7.16 -41.62
C ALA A 111 -11.81 6.38 -42.84
N ALA A 112 -10.77 5.54 -42.65
CA ALA A 112 -10.24 4.68 -43.70
C ALA A 112 -11.29 3.69 -44.23
N LEU A 113 -12.13 3.14 -43.35
CA LEU A 113 -13.22 2.24 -43.75
C LEU A 113 -14.28 2.95 -44.60
N LEU A 114 -14.62 4.19 -44.21
CA LEU A 114 -15.57 5.02 -44.95
C LEU A 114 -15.02 5.42 -46.33
N THR A 115 -13.71 5.68 -46.43
CA THR A 115 -13.08 5.97 -47.73
C THR A 115 -13.05 4.75 -48.64
N THR A 116 -12.86 3.53 -48.10
CA THR A 116 -12.91 2.30 -48.91
C THR A 116 -14.31 1.91 -49.36
N LEU A 117 -15.36 2.38 -48.70
CA LEU A 117 -16.75 2.14 -49.11
C LEU A 117 -17.26 3.19 -50.12
N SER A 118 -16.52 4.29 -50.27
CA SER A 118 -16.85 5.42 -51.16
C SER A 118 -16.01 5.45 -52.45
N ALA A 119 -15.11 4.47 -52.63
CA ALA A 119 -14.25 4.27 -53.79
C ALA A 119 -14.64 2.98 -54.51
#